data_AF-A0A6A7FS01-F1
#
_entry.id   AF-A0A6A7FS01-F1
#
_cell.length_a   1.000
_cell.length_b   1.000
_cell.length_c   1.000
_cell.angle_alpha   90.00
_cell.angle_beta   90.00
_cell.angle_gamma   90.00
#
_symmetry.space_group_name_H-M   'P 1'
#
loop_
_entity.id
_entity.type
_entity.pdbx_description
1 polymer ?
#
loop_
_entity_poly.entity_id
_entity_poly.type
_entity_poly.pdbx_seq_one_letter_code
_entity_poly.pdbx_strand_id
1 'polypeptide(L)'
;MMVGSVDEVLAEAVAVPEDMPEVINDLDISEENITCVQNRQDYIEKIEKRVREYKPKLLNPMRPGKKLLVLDIDYTLFDHRSVGQNGLELMRPYLHHFLVSAYEDYDLAIWSATSMKWIEEKMRLLGVTSNPNYNICFYVDSLAMIRIDAPNYGVVEVKPLGVIWGKYSHYTSKNTIMFDDLRRNFLMNPQNGLKIKAFRNAHENRDTDVELLKLAVYLKDIAVLQDLSKLRHSKWENYRKGGY
;
A
#
# COMPACT_ATOMS: atom_id res chain seq x y z
N MET A 1 -1.91 29.16 -19.30
CA MET A 1 -2.67 27.94 -19.62
C MET A 1 -1.68 26.99 -20.28
N MET A 2 -1.26 25.93 -19.60
CA MET A 2 -0.48 24.87 -20.24
C MET A 2 -1.43 23.79 -20.73
N VAL A 3 -1.45 23.59 -22.05
CA VAL A 3 -2.09 22.45 -22.70
C VAL A 3 -1.00 21.40 -22.80
N GLY A 4 -0.91 20.50 -21.81
CA GLY A 4 -0.13 19.28 -21.95
C GLY A 4 -0.93 18.30 -22.81
N SER A 5 -0.32 17.73 -23.84
CA SER A 5 -0.97 16.71 -24.66
C SER A 5 -1.16 15.42 -23.84
N VAL A 6 -2.18 14.63 -24.16
CA VAL A 6 -2.44 13.34 -23.48
C VAL A 6 -1.22 12.42 -23.54
N ASP A 7 -0.44 12.52 -24.63
CA ASP A 7 0.76 11.73 -24.88
C ASP A 7 1.94 12.15 -23.98
N GLU A 8 2.13 13.44 -23.71
CA GLU A 8 3.18 13.92 -22.78
C GLU A 8 2.89 13.49 -21.33
N VAL A 9 1.62 13.54 -20.92
CA VAL A 9 1.22 13.11 -19.57
C VAL A 9 1.39 11.60 -19.41
N LEU A 10 1.03 10.81 -20.44
CA LEU A 10 1.29 9.37 -20.46
C LEU A 10 2.80 9.07 -20.43
N ALA A 11 3.60 9.82 -21.18
CA ALA A 11 5.05 9.66 -21.16
C ALA A 11 5.66 9.95 -19.78
N GLU A 12 5.20 11.01 -19.10
CA GLU A 12 5.64 11.30 -17.71
C GLU A 12 5.22 10.18 -16.74
N ALA A 13 4.00 9.65 -16.88
CA ALA A 13 3.47 8.61 -15.99
C ALA A 13 4.19 7.27 -16.09
N VAL A 14 4.67 6.95 -17.30
CA VAL A 14 5.38 5.71 -17.63
C VAL A 14 6.90 5.89 -17.51
N ALA A 15 7.40 7.12 -17.48
CA ALA A 15 8.80 7.40 -17.22
C ALA A 15 9.20 6.95 -15.81
N VAL A 16 10.35 6.29 -15.72
CA VAL A 16 10.96 5.94 -14.43
C VAL A 16 11.30 7.25 -13.72
N PRO A 17 10.80 7.53 -12.50
CA PRO A 17 11.15 8.75 -11.79
C PRO A 17 12.67 8.80 -11.53
N GLU A 18 13.28 9.97 -11.67
CA GLU A 18 14.75 10.13 -11.51
C GLU A 18 15.19 10.00 -10.04
N ASP A 19 14.34 10.36 -9.08
CA ASP A 19 14.58 10.28 -7.62
C ASP A 19 13.94 9.03 -6.99
N MET A 20 14.29 7.85 -7.50
CA MET A 20 13.75 6.60 -6.94
C MET A 20 14.63 6.08 -5.79
N PRO A 21 14.03 5.74 -4.63
CA PRO A 21 14.78 5.13 -3.55
C PRO A 21 15.45 3.83 -4.02
N GLU A 22 16.70 3.63 -3.59
CA GLU A 22 17.48 2.43 -3.91
C GLU A 22 16.69 1.15 -3.55
N VAL A 23 16.97 0.07 -4.29
CA VAL A 23 16.48 -1.26 -3.93
C VAL A 23 17.22 -1.68 -2.65
N ILE A 24 16.63 -1.34 -1.51
CA ILE A 24 17.19 -1.68 -0.20
C ILE A 24 16.78 -3.11 0.15
N ASN A 25 17.78 -3.90 0.57
CA ASN A 25 17.59 -5.25 1.02
C ASN A 25 16.97 -5.27 2.44
N ASP A 26 15.63 -5.33 2.50
CA ASP A 26 14.83 -5.36 3.73
C ASP A 26 14.76 -6.76 4.41
N LEU A 27 15.69 -7.68 4.11
CA LEU A 27 15.49 -9.10 4.45
C LEU A 27 15.51 -9.44 5.96
N ASP A 28 16.12 -8.63 6.85
CA ASP A 28 16.50 -9.14 8.19
C ASP A 28 16.25 -8.20 9.39
N ILE A 29 15.07 -7.57 9.49
CA ILE A 29 14.70 -6.87 10.74
C ILE A 29 14.15 -7.90 11.74
N SER A 30 14.91 -8.22 12.79
CA SER A 30 14.46 -9.14 13.85
C SER A 30 13.19 -8.62 14.57
N GLU A 31 12.33 -9.51 15.06
CA GLU A 31 11.10 -9.12 15.79
C GLU A 31 11.41 -8.27 17.05
N GLU A 32 12.55 -8.53 17.70
CA GLU A 32 13.04 -7.75 18.85
C GLU A 32 13.33 -6.29 18.45
N ASN A 33 13.99 -6.06 17.30
CA ASN A 33 14.31 -4.73 16.80
C ASN A 33 13.07 -3.95 16.31
N ILE A 34 11.99 -4.64 15.96
CA ILE A 34 10.73 -3.98 15.60
C ILE A 34 10.03 -3.48 16.87
N THR A 35 10.00 -4.31 17.91
CA THR A 35 9.30 -4.02 19.17
C THR A 35 9.90 -2.82 19.89
N CYS A 36 11.22 -2.60 19.80
CA CYS A 36 11.88 -1.47 20.44
C CYS A 36 11.56 -0.10 19.80
N VAL A 37 11.03 -0.07 18.57
CA VAL A 37 10.75 1.16 17.82
C VAL A 37 9.33 1.66 18.10
N GLN A 38 8.33 0.78 18.14
CA GLN A 38 6.92 1.19 18.12
C GLN A 38 6.45 2.00 19.34
N ASN A 39 7.07 1.78 20.50
CA ASN A 39 6.66 2.39 21.76
C ASN A 39 7.49 3.63 22.12
N ARG A 40 8.37 4.08 21.21
CA ARG A 40 9.19 5.27 21.45
C ARG A 40 8.33 6.53 21.40
N GLN A 41 8.37 7.30 22.49
CA GLN A 41 7.57 8.50 22.68
C GLN A 41 7.80 9.54 21.57
N ASP A 42 9.03 9.72 21.11
CA ASP A 42 9.35 10.67 20.05
C ASP A 42 8.73 10.28 18.68
N TYR A 43 8.48 8.99 18.43
CA TYR A 43 7.77 8.56 17.22
C TYR A 43 6.27 8.71 17.35
N ILE A 44 5.72 8.50 18.55
CA ILE A 44 4.30 8.78 18.84
C ILE A 44 4.01 10.26 18.62
N GLU A 45 4.86 11.16 19.12
CA GLU A 45 4.72 12.62 18.91
C GLU A 45 4.80 13.02 17.42
N LYS A 46 5.67 12.36 16.64
CA LYS A 46 5.71 12.55 15.17
C LYS A 46 4.40 12.14 14.51
N ILE A 47 3.82 11.00 14.92
CA ILE A 47 2.51 10.54 14.41
C ILE A 47 1.42 11.54 14.79
N GLU A 48 1.35 11.97 16.05
CA GLU A 48 0.36 12.96 16.49
C GLU A 48 0.47 14.28 15.73
N LYS A 49 1.70 14.74 15.45
CA LYS A 49 1.93 15.91 14.60
C LYS A 49 1.34 15.71 13.20
N ARG A 50 1.56 14.55 12.56
CA ARG A 50 0.96 14.21 11.26
C ARG A 50 -0.56 14.12 11.34
N VAL A 51 -1.11 13.56 12.41
CA VAL A 51 -2.57 13.51 12.65
C VAL A 51 -3.15 14.93 12.69
N ARG A 52 -2.46 15.91 13.29
CA ARG A 52 -2.92 17.30 13.33
C ARG A 52 -2.75 18.04 12.00
N GLU A 53 -1.61 17.89 11.34
CA GLU A 53 -1.20 18.78 10.24
C GLU A 53 -1.52 18.22 8.85
N TYR A 54 -1.32 16.92 8.65
CA TYR A 54 -1.52 16.30 7.34
C TYR A 54 -3.02 16.17 7.03
N LYS A 55 -3.44 16.20 5.77
CA LYS A 55 -4.84 15.91 5.38
C LYS A 55 -4.83 14.94 4.20
N PRO A 56 -5.25 13.66 4.39
CA PRO A 56 -5.43 12.73 3.29
C PRO A 56 -6.37 13.32 2.23
N LYS A 57 -6.09 13.03 0.96
CA LYS A 57 -6.97 13.45 -0.13
C LYS A 57 -8.17 12.53 -0.19
N LEU A 58 -9.29 12.96 0.38
CA LEU A 58 -10.55 12.23 0.36
C LEU A 58 -11.16 12.28 -1.05
N LEU A 59 -11.54 11.11 -1.57
CA LEU A 59 -12.12 10.93 -2.90
C LEU A 59 -13.56 10.45 -2.81
N ASN A 60 -13.79 9.46 -1.93
CA ASN A 60 -15.10 8.84 -1.73
C ASN A 60 -15.37 8.64 -0.24
N PRO A 61 -16.64 8.64 0.20
CA PRO A 61 -16.98 8.39 1.59
C PRO A 61 -16.57 6.96 2.02
N MET A 62 -16.17 6.83 3.28
CA MET A 62 -15.95 5.54 3.92
C MET A 62 -17.31 4.87 4.21
N ARG A 63 -17.41 3.57 4.00
CA ARG A 63 -18.65 2.80 4.11
C ARG A 63 -18.80 2.21 5.51
N PRO A 64 -19.98 2.35 6.16
CA PRO A 64 -20.21 1.79 7.48
C PRO A 64 -19.93 0.28 7.54
N GLY A 65 -19.22 -0.15 8.58
CA GLY A 65 -18.95 -1.56 8.86
C GLY A 65 -17.87 -2.23 8.01
N LYS A 66 -17.28 -1.52 7.03
CA LYS A 66 -16.17 -2.06 6.24
C LYS A 66 -14.84 -1.98 6.99
N LYS A 67 -13.97 -2.94 6.69
CA LYS A 67 -12.56 -2.93 7.14
C LYS A 67 -11.76 -1.96 6.27
N LEU A 68 -10.48 -1.74 6.58
CA LEU A 68 -9.59 -0.91 5.76
C LEU A 68 -8.49 -1.76 5.12
N LEU A 69 -8.34 -1.64 3.80
CA LEU A 69 -7.20 -2.13 3.05
C LEU A 69 -6.39 -0.94 2.55
N VAL A 70 -5.14 -0.83 3.03
CA VAL A 70 -4.17 0.18 2.57
C VAL A 70 -3.21 -0.48 1.59
N LEU A 71 -3.07 0.08 0.40
CA LEU A 71 -2.22 -0.46 -0.66
C LEU A 71 -1.09 0.51 -0.99
N ASP A 72 0.13 0.01 -1.00
CA ASP A 72 1.21 0.63 -1.75
C ASP A 72 0.99 0.51 -3.27
N ILE A 73 1.77 1.23 -4.07
CA ILE A 73 1.65 1.27 -5.54
C ILE A 73 2.80 0.52 -6.21
N ASP A 74 4.04 0.96 -5.95
CA ASP A 74 5.23 0.59 -6.72
C ASP A 74 5.64 -0.84 -6.38
N TYR A 75 5.69 -1.74 -7.38
CA TYR A 75 5.87 -3.19 -7.20
C TYR A 75 4.77 -3.91 -6.40
N THR A 76 3.82 -3.19 -5.83
CA THR A 76 2.62 -3.76 -5.22
C THR A 76 1.52 -3.98 -6.27
N LEU A 77 1.13 -2.91 -6.99
CA LEU A 77 0.04 -2.91 -7.98
C LEU A 77 0.51 -2.86 -9.43
N PHE A 78 1.75 -2.43 -9.67
CA PHE A 78 2.33 -2.38 -11.02
C PHE A 78 3.87 -2.34 -10.98
N ASP A 79 4.49 -2.63 -12.11
CA ASP A 79 5.93 -2.47 -12.32
C ASP A 79 6.25 -1.05 -12.77
N HIS A 80 6.86 -0.27 -11.89
CA HIS A 80 7.21 1.12 -12.11
C HIS A 80 8.59 1.33 -12.76
N ARG A 81 9.37 0.27 -12.99
CA ARG A 81 10.72 0.37 -13.55
C ARG A 81 10.83 -0.13 -14.98
N SER A 82 9.96 -1.06 -15.38
CA SER A 82 9.93 -1.51 -16.77
C SER A 82 9.38 -0.40 -17.67
N VAL A 83 9.98 -0.29 -18.86
CA VAL A 83 9.44 0.56 -19.93
C VAL A 83 8.25 -0.19 -20.56
N GLY A 84 7.09 0.46 -20.64
CA GLY A 84 5.89 -0.05 -21.31
C GLY A 84 5.37 0.95 -22.33
N GLN A 85 4.54 0.49 -23.26
CA GLN A 85 3.84 1.40 -24.19
C GLN A 85 2.59 2.01 -23.57
N ASN A 86 2.01 1.33 -22.57
CA ASN A 86 0.81 1.76 -21.87
C ASN A 86 0.75 1.15 -20.45
N GLY A 87 -0.13 1.68 -19.60
CA GLY A 87 -0.29 1.23 -18.22
C GLY A 87 -0.70 -0.24 -18.05
N LEU A 88 -1.35 -0.85 -19.04
CA LEU A 88 -1.85 -2.23 -18.95
C LEU A 88 -0.71 -3.26 -18.98
N GLU A 89 0.37 -2.96 -19.72
CA GLU A 89 1.56 -3.81 -19.78
C GLU A 89 2.28 -3.87 -18.44
N LEU A 90 2.29 -2.75 -17.71
CA LEU A 90 2.97 -2.61 -16.43
C LEU A 90 2.08 -2.97 -15.23
N MET A 91 0.75 -2.95 -15.41
CA MET A 91 -0.23 -3.32 -14.40
C MET A 91 -0.04 -4.76 -13.94
N ARG A 92 0.00 -4.97 -12.62
CA ARG A 92 0.09 -6.32 -12.05
C ARG A 92 -1.15 -7.13 -12.46
N PRO A 93 -0.99 -8.40 -12.88
CA PRO A 93 -2.10 -9.26 -13.23
C PRO A 93 -3.19 -9.29 -12.15
N TYR A 94 -4.45 -9.35 -12.59
CA TYR A 94 -5.64 -9.41 -11.74
C TYR A 94 -5.90 -8.16 -10.87
N LEU A 95 -5.23 -7.02 -11.09
CA LEU A 95 -5.42 -5.80 -10.30
C LEU A 95 -6.90 -5.43 -10.08
N HIS A 96 -7.68 -5.23 -11.14
CA HIS A 96 -9.07 -4.84 -11.00
C HIS A 96 -9.94 -5.93 -10.37
N HIS A 97 -9.69 -7.20 -10.69
CA HIS A 97 -10.39 -8.32 -10.07
C HIS A 97 -10.15 -8.35 -8.55
N PHE A 98 -8.90 -8.18 -8.13
CA PHE A 98 -8.51 -8.06 -6.73
C PHE A 98 -9.21 -6.89 -6.03
N LEU A 99 -9.18 -5.70 -6.63
CA LEU A 99 -9.80 -4.50 -6.04
C LEU A 99 -11.33 -4.63 -5.93
N VAL A 100 -12.01 -5.22 -6.93
CA VAL A 100 -13.44 -5.52 -6.84
C VAL A 100 -13.72 -6.47 -5.68
N SER A 101 -13.02 -7.60 -5.61
CA SER A 101 -13.20 -8.60 -4.54
C SER A 101 -12.92 -8.01 -3.15
N ALA A 102 -11.86 -7.21 -3.02
CA ALA A 102 -11.51 -6.54 -1.77
C ALA A 102 -12.56 -5.49 -1.39
N TYR A 103 -13.06 -4.72 -2.36
CA TYR A 103 -14.03 -3.66 -2.11
C TYR A 103 -15.32 -4.17 -1.47
N GLU A 104 -15.70 -5.42 -1.69
CA GLU A 104 -16.87 -6.01 -1.05
C GLU A 104 -16.79 -5.97 0.49
N ASP A 105 -15.59 -6.07 1.09
CA ASP A 105 -15.40 -6.17 2.55
C ASP A 105 -14.54 -5.05 3.14
N TYR A 106 -13.74 -4.37 2.30
CA TYR A 106 -12.77 -3.36 2.68
C TYR A 106 -13.02 -2.05 1.95
N ASP A 107 -12.97 -0.95 2.67
CA ASP A 107 -12.66 0.34 2.09
C ASP A 107 -11.20 0.36 1.63
N LEU A 108 -10.98 0.95 0.47
CA LEU A 108 -9.69 0.94 -0.22
C LEU A 108 -9.01 2.29 -0.02
N ALA A 109 -7.74 2.27 0.37
CA ALA A 109 -6.89 3.44 0.46
C ALA A 109 -5.55 3.19 -0.24
N ILE A 110 -5.00 4.22 -0.87
CA ILE A 110 -3.67 4.16 -1.49
C ILE A 110 -2.69 4.95 -0.63
N TRP A 111 -1.54 4.35 -0.30
CA TRP A 111 -0.45 5.04 0.38
C TRP A 111 0.88 4.81 -0.35
N SER A 112 1.37 5.82 -1.05
CA SER A 112 2.68 5.80 -1.73
C SER A 112 3.71 6.68 -1.01
N ALA A 113 4.99 6.31 -1.13
CA ALA A 113 6.12 7.13 -0.71
C ALA A 113 6.49 8.23 -1.75
N THR A 114 5.62 8.48 -2.73
CA THR A 114 5.77 9.55 -3.73
C THR A 114 4.84 10.73 -3.42
N SER A 115 4.89 11.80 -4.21
CA SER A 115 3.99 12.95 -4.05
C SER A 115 2.56 12.64 -4.51
N MET A 116 1.58 13.41 -4.03
CA MET A 116 0.18 13.29 -4.46
C MET A 116 0.02 13.34 -6.00
N LYS A 117 0.78 14.18 -6.72
CA LYS A 117 0.76 14.25 -8.20
C LYS A 117 1.01 12.87 -8.80
N TRP A 118 2.04 12.17 -8.33
CA TRP A 118 2.42 10.85 -8.84
C TRP A 118 1.40 9.77 -8.49
N ILE A 119 0.78 9.84 -7.32
CA ILE A 119 -0.30 8.92 -6.95
C ILE A 119 -1.47 9.06 -7.93
N GLU A 120 -1.94 10.28 -8.15
CA GLU A 120 -3.07 10.54 -9.04
C GLU A 120 -2.79 10.07 -10.47
N GLU A 121 -1.59 10.35 -10.95
CA GLU A 121 -1.19 9.98 -12.30
C GLU A 121 -1.09 8.46 -12.47
N LYS A 122 -0.46 7.74 -11.52
CA LYS A 122 -0.40 6.27 -11.54
C LYS A 122 -1.78 5.63 -11.41
N MET A 123 -2.64 6.14 -10.52
CA MET A 123 -4.01 5.61 -10.37
C MET A 123 -4.89 5.87 -11.59
N ARG A 124 -4.65 6.98 -12.31
CA ARG A 124 -5.29 7.26 -13.60
C ARG A 124 -4.76 6.32 -14.70
N LEU A 125 -3.44 6.16 -14.82
CA LEU A 125 -2.78 5.29 -15.78
C LEU A 125 -3.25 3.83 -15.65
N LEU A 126 -3.37 3.34 -14.42
CA LEU A 126 -3.83 1.98 -14.11
C LEU A 126 -5.36 1.80 -14.17
N GLY A 127 -6.12 2.84 -14.53
CA GLY A 127 -7.59 2.78 -14.57
C GLY A 127 -8.24 2.57 -13.20
N VAL A 128 -7.51 2.82 -12.11
CA VAL A 128 -8.00 2.63 -10.73
C VAL A 128 -8.94 3.76 -10.31
N THR A 129 -8.65 5.00 -10.71
CA THR A 129 -9.43 6.18 -10.31
C THR A 129 -10.87 6.18 -10.88
N SER A 130 -11.08 5.60 -12.07
CA SER A 130 -12.34 5.69 -12.82
C SER A 130 -13.09 4.36 -12.95
N ASN A 131 -12.74 3.35 -12.17
CA ASN A 131 -13.38 2.04 -12.26
C ASN A 131 -14.81 2.09 -11.66
N PRO A 132 -15.85 1.63 -12.37
CA PRO A 132 -17.23 1.70 -11.87
C PRO A 132 -17.55 0.65 -10.80
N ASN A 133 -16.70 -0.37 -10.61
CA ASN A 133 -17.00 -1.52 -9.75
C ASN A 133 -16.47 -1.38 -8.32
N TYR A 134 -15.64 -0.37 -8.04
CA TYR A 134 -15.14 -0.07 -6.70
C TYR A 134 -14.76 1.40 -6.58
N ASN A 135 -14.61 1.86 -5.33
CA ASN A 135 -14.15 3.22 -5.06
C ASN A 135 -12.95 3.22 -4.12
N ILE A 136 -11.97 4.07 -4.40
CA ILE A 136 -10.91 4.40 -3.44
C ILE A 136 -11.43 5.51 -2.52
N CYS A 137 -11.32 5.32 -1.21
CA CYS A 137 -11.78 6.30 -0.22
C CYS A 137 -10.85 7.51 -0.17
N PHE A 138 -9.53 7.31 -0.06
CA PHE A 138 -8.57 8.40 0.02
C PHE A 138 -7.16 7.99 -0.41
N TYR A 139 -6.37 9.00 -0.76
CA TYR A 139 -4.94 8.90 -1.03
C TYR A 139 -4.10 9.48 0.12
N VAL A 140 -2.97 8.84 0.39
CA VAL A 140 -1.94 9.26 1.35
C VAL A 140 -0.59 9.24 0.64
N ASP A 141 0.17 10.32 0.77
CA ASP A 141 1.45 10.52 0.09
C ASP A 141 2.63 10.56 1.07
N SER A 142 3.83 10.84 0.57
CA SER A 142 5.06 10.86 1.36
C SER A 142 5.05 11.86 2.51
N LEU A 143 4.25 12.93 2.44
CA LEU A 143 4.18 13.94 3.50
C LEU A 143 3.56 13.39 4.80
N ALA A 144 2.79 12.30 4.72
CA ALA A 144 2.26 11.60 5.89
C ALA A 144 3.30 10.70 6.59
N MET A 145 4.41 10.39 5.91
CA MET A 145 5.45 9.51 6.44
C MET A 145 6.25 10.20 7.56
N ILE A 146 6.90 9.37 8.37
CA ILE A 146 7.80 9.82 9.43
C ILE A 146 9.15 9.14 9.30
N ARG A 147 10.21 9.84 9.73
CA ARG A 147 11.55 9.27 9.88
C ARG A 147 11.69 8.63 11.25
N ILE A 148 12.11 7.38 11.28
CA ILE A 148 12.49 6.65 12.50
C ILE A 148 13.95 6.23 12.40
N ASP A 149 14.57 5.98 13.55
CA ASP A 149 15.89 5.37 13.63
C ASP A 149 15.69 3.88 13.91
N ALA A 150 15.97 3.05 12.89
CA ALA A 150 15.80 1.61 12.96
C ALA A 150 17.14 0.96 13.34
N PRO A 151 17.18 0.12 14.39
CA PRO A 151 18.40 -0.62 14.74
C PRO A 151 18.93 -1.40 13.54
N ASN A 152 20.22 -1.25 13.24
CA ASN A 152 20.94 -1.88 12.11
C ASN A 152 20.65 -1.34 10.70
N TYR A 153 19.68 -0.43 10.53
CA TYR A 153 19.31 0.15 9.23
C TYR A 153 19.45 1.67 9.17
N GLY A 154 19.69 2.31 10.33
CA GLY A 154 19.80 3.76 10.45
C GLY A 154 18.46 4.45 10.25
N VAL A 155 18.49 5.68 9.76
CA VAL A 155 17.29 6.49 9.59
C VAL A 155 16.51 6.04 8.35
N VAL A 156 15.28 5.58 8.56
CA VAL A 156 14.36 5.15 7.50
C VAL A 156 13.03 5.91 7.58
N GLU A 157 12.37 6.07 6.42
CA GLU A 157 11.01 6.61 6.35
C GLU A 157 9.98 5.48 6.33
N VAL A 158 8.90 5.65 7.11
CA VAL A 158 7.85 4.64 7.29
C VAL A 158 6.45 5.25 7.12
N LYS A 159 5.45 4.38 6.87
CA LYS A 159 4.03 4.66 6.67
C LYS A 159 3.22 4.28 7.93
N PRO A 160 3.21 5.12 8.98
CA PRO A 160 2.56 4.79 10.24
C PRO A 160 1.03 4.82 10.11
N LEU A 161 0.38 3.66 10.14
CA LEU A 161 -1.09 3.56 10.10
C LEU A 161 -1.79 4.35 11.22
N GLY A 162 -1.08 4.65 12.32
CA GLY A 162 -1.54 5.57 13.35
C GLY A 162 -1.95 6.96 12.84
N VAL A 163 -1.39 7.43 11.71
CA VAL A 163 -1.83 8.68 11.06
C VAL A 163 -3.26 8.56 10.52
N ILE A 164 -3.59 7.41 9.94
CA ILE A 164 -4.94 7.12 9.45
C ILE A 164 -5.89 6.90 10.63
N TRP A 165 -5.50 6.08 11.60
CA TRP A 165 -6.35 5.76 12.77
C TRP A 165 -6.67 6.98 13.63
N GLY A 166 -5.71 7.91 13.78
CA GLY A 166 -5.94 9.17 14.47
C GLY A 166 -6.88 10.14 13.73
N LYS A 167 -7.07 9.95 12.42
CA LYS A 167 -7.99 10.76 11.59
C LYS A 167 -9.37 10.12 11.41
N TYR A 168 -9.41 8.79 11.34
CA TYR A 168 -10.61 8.01 11.06
C TYR A 168 -10.74 6.94 12.13
N SER A 169 -11.37 7.28 13.26
CA SER A 169 -11.40 6.48 14.48
C SER A 169 -12.13 5.13 14.38
N HIS A 170 -12.91 4.92 13.30
CA HIS A 170 -13.53 3.63 13.01
C HIS A 170 -12.54 2.62 12.40
N TYR A 171 -11.36 3.09 11.96
CA TYR A 171 -10.24 2.23 11.60
C TYR A 171 -9.22 2.15 12.72
N THR A 172 -8.78 0.93 13.00
CA THR A 172 -7.86 0.59 14.06
C THR A 172 -6.96 -0.57 13.62
N SER A 173 -6.02 -0.97 14.47
CA SER A 173 -5.22 -2.18 14.26
C SER A 173 -6.05 -3.47 14.16
N LYS A 174 -7.31 -3.48 14.62
CA LYS A 174 -8.17 -4.67 14.60
C LYS A 174 -8.86 -4.90 13.25
N ASN A 175 -8.99 -3.88 12.42
CA ASN A 175 -9.74 -3.95 11.17
C ASN A 175 -9.00 -3.30 9.99
N THR A 176 -7.69 -3.07 10.10
CA THR A 176 -6.85 -2.54 9.03
C THR A 176 -5.81 -3.58 8.63
N ILE A 177 -5.59 -3.73 7.32
CA ILE A 177 -4.45 -4.48 6.77
C ILE A 177 -3.80 -3.63 5.67
N MET A 178 -2.47 -3.68 5.58
CA MET A 178 -1.66 -2.93 4.63
C MET A 178 -0.83 -3.87 3.77
N PHE A 179 -0.88 -3.72 2.45
CA PHE A 179 -0.01 -4.44 1.52
C PHE A 179 1.07 -3.51 0.99
N ASP A 180 2.31 -3.93 1.13
CA ASP A 180 3.50 -3.18 0.72
C ASP A 180 4.63 -4.18 0.47
N ASP A 181 5.41 -4.04 -0.58
CA ASP A 181 6.49 -4.98 -0.89
C ASP A 181 7.70 -4.78 0.05
N LEU A 182 7.77 -3.62 0.71
CA LEU A 182 8.85 -3.23 1.60
C LEU A 182 8.43 -3.33 3.07
N ARG A 183 9.08 -4.25 3.79
CA ARG A 183 8.76 -4.49 5.21
C ARG A 183 9.02 -3.28 6.08
N ARG A 184 10.00 -2.44 5.71
CA ARG A 184 10.33 -1.24 6.48
C ARG A 184 9.16 -0.26 6.57
N ASN A 185 8.31 -0.19 5.54
CA ASN A 185 7.23 0.79 5.45
C ASN A 185 6.22 0.65 6.59
N PHE A 186 6.04 -0.54 7.15
CA PHE A 186 5.11 -0.80 8.24
C PHE A 186 5.79 -1.16 9.57
N LEU A 187 7.02 -0.69 9.82
CA LEU A 187 7.72 -0.94 11.10
C LEU A 187 7.00 -0.39 12.33
N MET A 188 6.22 0.69 12.18
CA MET A 188 5.39 1.23 13.25
C MET A 188 4.09 0.43 13.47
N ASN A 189 3.76 -0.51 12.59
CA ASN A 189 2.54 -1.31 12.62
C ASN A 189 2.75 -2.70 11.94
N PRO A 190 3.71 -3.51 12.43
CA PRO A 190 4.17 -4.75 11.79
C PRO A 190 3.07 -5.81 11.73
N GLN A 191 2.20 -5.83 12.75
CA GLN A 191 1.07 -6.75 12.85
C GLN A 191 -0.04 -6.46 11.83
N ASN A 192 -0.05 -5.26 11.23
CA ASN A 192 -1.04 -4.86 10.22
C ASN A 192 -0.48 -4.91 8.80
N GLY A 193 0.84 -5.14 8.63
CA GLY A 193 1.49 -5.22 7.33
C GLY A 193 1.57 -6.65 6.82
N LEU A 194 1.24 -6.85 5.54
CA LEU A 194 1.54 -8.03 4.77
C LEU A 194 2.58 -7.64 3.72
N LYS A 195 3.77 -8.25 3.80
CA LYS A 195 4.80 -8.09 2.78
C LYS A 195 4.39 -8.87 1.53
N ILE A 196 3.88 -8.17 0.52
CA ILE A 196 3.53 -8.78 -0.76
C ILE A 196 4.79 -9.07 -1.56
N LYS A 197 4.79 -10.11 -2.40
CA LYS A 197 5.89 -10.30 -3.35
C LYS A 197 5.94 -9.13 -4.34
N ALA A 198 7.09 -8.50 -4.49
CA ALA A 198 7.30 -7.42 -5.45
C ALA A 198 7.05 -7.90 -6.90
N PHE A 199 6.23 -7.18 -7.65
CA PHE A 199 5.97 -7.43 -9.07
C PHE A 199 6.98 -6.66 -9.93
N ARG A 200 7.99 -7.35 -10.45
CA ARG A 200 9.10 -6.79 -11.22
C ARG A 200 9.13 -7.41 -12.61
N ASN A 201 9.81 -6.78 -13.56
CA ASN A 201 9.96 -7.25 -14.94
C ASN A 201 8.62 -7.70 -15.53
N ALA A 202 7.65 -6.79 -15.60
CA ALA A 202 6.28 -7.12 -16.00
C ALA A 202 6.22 -7.97 -17.28
N HIS A 203 6.99 -7.62 -18.30
CA HIS A 203 7.05 -8.37 -19.57
C HIS A 203 7.41 -9.85 -19.43
N GLU A 204 8.20 -10.22 -18.41
CA GLU A 204 8.61 -11.60 -18.15
C GLU A 204 7.65 -12.33 -17.21
N ASN A 205 7.11 -11.62 -16.22
CA ASN A 205 6.40 -12.23 -15.09
C ASN A 205 4.88 -12.13 -15.18
N ARG A 206 4.32 -11.28 -16.05
CA ARG A 206 2.87 -11.01 -16.12
C ARG A 206 2.02 -12.26 -16.36
N ASP A 207 2.52 -13.22 -17.13
CA ASP A 207 1.74 -14.43 -17.45
C ASP A 207 1.75 -15.46 -16.30
N THR A 208 2.62 -15.28 -15.30
CA THR A 208 2.78 -16.23 -14.18
C THR A 208 2.45 -15.63 -12.81
N ASP A 209 2.44 -14.30 -12.65
CA ASP A 209 2.06 -13.66 -11.40
C ASP A 209 0.55 -13.81 -11.13
N VAL A 210 0.25 -14.52 -10.05
CA VAL A 210 -1.12 -14.75 -9.54
C VAL A 210 -1.29 -14.25 -8.11
N GLU A 211 -0.37 -13.40 -7.63
CA GLU A 211 -0.30 -12.99 -6.22
C GLU A 211 -1.58 -12.25 -5.80
N LEU A 212 -2.04 -11.29 -6.60
CA LEU A 212 -3.27 -10.55 -6.31
C LEU A 212 -4.52 -11.44 -6.37
N LEU A 213 -4.52 -12.48 -7.19
CA LEU A 213 -5.61 -13.46 -7.21
C LEU A 213 -5.67 -14.22 -5.88
N LYS A 214 -4.54 -14.71 -5.39
CA LYS A 214 -4.45 -15.41 -4.09
C LYS A 214 -4.79 -14.49 -2.92
N LEU A 215 -4.30 -13.25 -2.95
CA LEU A 215 -4.57 -12.26 -1.92
C LEU A 215 -6.05 -11.82 -1.88
N ALA A 216 -6.74 -11.80 -3.02
CA ALA A 216 -8.19 -11.56 -3.04
C ALA A 216 -8.94 -12.60 -2.20
N VAL A 217 -8.56 -13.88 -2.35
CA VAL A 217 -9.12 -15.00 -1.59
C VAL A 217 -8.71 -14.90 -0.11
N TYR A 218 -7.46 -14.54 0.19
CA TYR A 218 -7.00 -14.33 1.58
C TYR A 218 -7.80 -13.23 2.30
N LEU A 219 -8.03 -12.10 1.63
CA LEU A 219 -8.83 -11.01 2.19
C LEU A 219 -10.27 -11.44 2.46
N LYS A 220 -10.88 -12.22 1.56
CA LYS A 220 -12.22 -12.80 1.77
C LYS A 220 -12.27 -13.69 3.00
N ASP A 221 -11.28 -14.55 3.16
CA ASP A 221 -11.21 -15.49 4.28
C ASP A 221 -11.09 -14.79 5.63
N ILE A 222 -10.32 -13.71 5.71
CA ILE A 222 -10.12 -13.00 6.98
C ILE A 222 -11.17 -11.91 7.23
N ALA A 223 -11.96 -11.51 6.22
CA ALA A 223 -12.99 -10.48 6.34
C ALA A 223 -14.06 -10.83 7.38
N VAL A 224 -14.37 -12.12 7.57
CA VAL A 224 -15.36 -12.59 8.55
C VAL A 224 -14.92 -12.42 10.00
N LEU A 225 -13.61 -12.23 10.23
CA LEU A 225 -13.06 -12.07 11.58
C LEU A 225 -13.36 -10.67 12.11
N GLN A 226 -13.79 -10.57 13.36
CA GLN A 226 -13.99 -9.26 14.00
C GLN A 226 -12.66 -8.53 14.28
N ASP A 227 -11.59 -9.29 14.49
CA ASP A 227 -10.28 -8.77 14.88
C ASP A 227 -9.15 -9.46 14.08
N LEU A 228 -8.45 -8.66 13.26
CA LEU A 228 -7.32 -9.10 12.42
C LEU A 228 -5.99 -9.15 13.20
N SER A 229 -5.90 -8.57 14.39
CA SER A 229 -4.63 -8.40 15.13
C SER A 229 -3.98 -9.71 15.59
N LYS A 230 -4.70 -10.83 15.49
CA LYS A 230 -4.19 -12.18 15.84
C LYS A 230 -3.62 -12.93 14.64
N LEU A 231 -3.71 -12.38 13.43
CA LEU A 231 -3.29 -13.06 12.20
C LEU A 231 -1.79 -12.99 12.00
N ARG A 232 -1.18 -14.05 11.47
CA ARG A 232 0.24 -14.00 11.07
C ARG A 232 0.33 -13.74 9.57
N HIS A 233 0.29 -12.48 9.15
CA HIS A 233 0.31 -12.10 7.74
C HIS A 233 1.58 -12.56 7.00
N SER A 234 2.71 -12.75 7.69
CA SER A 234 3.91 -13.36 7.10
C SER A 234 3.75 -14.83 6.68
N LYS A 235 2.66 -15.49 7.12
CA LYS A 235 2.30 -16.85 6.75
C LYS A 235 0.92 -16.91 6.10
N TRP A 236 0.49 -15.82 5.47
CA TRP A 236 -0.84 -15.72 4.86
C TRP A 236 -1.11 -16.87 3.88
N GLU A 237 -0.11 -17.29 3.09
CA GLU A 237 -0.20 -18.40 2.13
C GLU A 237 -0.65 -19.71 2.78
N ASN A 238 -0.36 -19.90 4.07
CA ASN A 238 -0.70 -21.10 4.84
C ASN A 238 -1.94 -20.94 5.71
N TYR A 239 -2.73 -19.87 5.54
CA TYR A 239 -3.95 -19.66 6.32
C TYR A 239 -4.99 -20.77 6.05
N ARG A 240 -5.11 -21.20 4.78
CA ARG A 240 -5.91 -22.38 4.41
C ARG A 240 -5.12 -23.66 4.58
N LYS A 241 -5.81 -24.73 5.03
CA LYS A 241 -5.28 -26.09 4.92
C LYS A 241 -5.23 -26.47 3.43
N GLY A 242 -4.03 -26.42 2.84
CA GLY A 242 -3.80 -26.66 1.40
C GLY A 242 -3.25 -25.45 0.63
N GLY A 243 -3.16 -24.28 1.27
CA GLY A 243 -2.64 -23.07 0.65
C GLY A 243 -3.63 -22.30 -0.23
N TYR A 244 -3.13 -21.23 -0.86
CA TYR A 244 -3.82 -20.42 -1.87
C TYR A 244 -3.25 -20.65 -3.27
#